data_AF-A0A849PJB7-F1
#
_entry.id   AF-A0A849PJB7-F1
#
_cell.length_a   1.000
_cell.length_b   1.000
_cell.length_c   1.000
_cell.angle_alpha   90.00
_cell.angle_beta   90.00
_cell.angle_gamma   90.00
#
_symmetry.space_group_name_H-M   'P 1'
#
loop_
_entity.id
_entity.type
_entity.pdbx_description
1 polymer ?
#
loop_
_entity_poly.entity_id
_entity_poly.type
_entity_poly.pdbx_seq_one_letter_code
_entity_poly.pdbx_strand_id
1 'polypeptide(L)' 'MISETKISSGNSTIIPAEIRRSLGINPGDILIWTLDNHEIKVKPRKKMQFKDIVGLIEEGGDSVSAKKRIQRGE' A
#
# COMPACT_ATOMS: atom_id res chain seq x y z
N MET A 1 13.86 12.16 4.42
CA MET A 1 14.97 11.44 5.07
C MET A 1 15.69 10.62 4.01
N ILE A 2 17.02 10.63 4.01
CA ILE A 2 17.84 9.76 3.14
C ILE A 2 18.55 8.78 4.07
N SER A 3 18.48 7.49 3.77
CA SER A 3 19.14 6.42 4.53
C SER A 3 19.66 5.38 3.56
N GLU A 4 20.89 4.94 3.77
CA GLU A 4 21.56 3.99 2.89
C GLU A 4 21.88 2.72 3.67
N THR A 5 21.66 1.57 3.04
CA THR A 5 21.93 0.26 3.62
C THR A 5 22.64 -0.60 2.59
N LYS A 6 23.63 -1.37 3.05
CA LYS A 6 24.38 -2.28 2.18
C LYS A 6 23.56 -3.54 1.90
N ILE A 7 23.76 -4.15 0.73
CA ILE A 7 23.33 -5.51 0.47
C ILE A 7 24.31 -6.48 1.15
N SER A 8 23.80 -7.28 2.08
CA SER A 8 24.52 -8.33 2.79
C SER A 8 24.58 -9.62 1.98
N SER A 9 25.34 -10.61 2.47
CA SER A 9 25.33 -11.97 1.90
C SER A 9 23.89 -12.51 1.83
N GLY A 10 23.60 -13.26 0.76
CA GLY A 10 22.24 -13.74 0.49
C GLY A 10 21.29 -12.70 -0.10
N ASN A 11 21.82 -11.60 -0.67
CA ASN A 11 21.04 -10.57 -1.37
C ASN A 11 19.96 -9.90 -0.50
N SER A 12 20.26 -9.71 0.79
CA SER A 12 19.35 -9.11 1.76
C SER A 12 19.84 -7.72 2.17
N THR A 13 18.93 -6.85 2.62
CA THR A 13 19.30 -5.58 3.24
C THR A 13 18.50 -5.34 4.50
N ILE A 14 19.07 -4.57 5.42
CA ILE A 14 18.38 -4.18 6.64
C ILE A 14 17.44 -3.01 6.35
N ILE A 15 16.31 -2.98 7.04
CA ILE A 15 15.45 -1.80 7.05
C ILE A 15 15.95 -0.90 8.20
N PRO A 16 16.31 0.36 7.94
CA PRO A 16 16.72 1.30 8.98
C PRO A 16 15.71 1.38 10.13
N ALA A 17 16.22 1.52 11.37
CA ALA A 17 15.40 1.46 12.57
C ALA A 17 14.29 2.55 12.63
N GLU A 18 14.54 3.71 12.03
CA GLU A 18 13.56 4.79 11.94
C GLU A 18 12.40 4.45 11.00
N ILE A 19 12.70 3.88 9.83
CA ILE A 19 11.69 3.38 8.89
C ILE A 19 10.86 2.26 9.52
N ARG A 20 11.52 1.31 10.21
CA ARG A 20 10.81 0.23 10.92
C ARG A 20 9.83 0.77 11.95
N ARG A 21 10.26 1.73 12.77
CA ARG A 21 9.42 2.34 13.82
C ARG A 21 8.27 3.16 13.23
N SER A 22 8.54 3.97 12.22
CA SER A 22 7.55 4.83 11.55
C SER A 22 6.44 4.00 10.89
N LEU A 23 6.81 2.88 10.26
CA LEU A 23 5.87 2.01 9.54
C LEU A 23 5.36 0.83 10.39
N GLY A 24 5.77 0.71 11.65
CA GLY A 24 5.39 -0.39 12.54
C GLY A 24 5.80 -1.78 12.04
N ILE A 25 6.94 -1.88 11.35
CA ILE A 25 7.44 -3.14 10.77
C ILE A 25 8.14 -3.98 11.85
N ASN A 26 7.66 -5.20 12.03
CA ASN A 26 8.15 -6.17 13.01
C ASN A 26 8.73 -7.42 12.33
N PRO A 27 9.58 -8.20 13.04
CA PRO A 27 10.00 -9.50 12.55
C PRO A 27 8.80 -10.40 12.20
N GLY A 28 8.81 -10.97 10.99
CA GLY A 28 7.73 -11.79 10.46
C GLY A 28 6.74 -11.05 9.55
N ASP A 29 6.81 -9.73 9.47
CA ASP A 29 6.00 -8.97 8.51
C ASP A 29 6.46 -9.21 7.07
N ILE A 30 5.50 -9.16 6.14
CA ILE A 30 5.75 -9.34 4.71
C ILE A 30 5.85 -7.97 4.04
N LEU A 31 6.89 -7.77 3.25
CA LEU A 31 7.04 -6.59 2.39
C LEU A 31 6.73 -6.94 0.94
N ILE A 32 6.06 -6.02 0.26
CA ILE A 32 5.81 -6.08 -1.18
C ILE A 32 6.84 -5.18 -1.85
N TRP A 33 7.54 -5.75 -2.83
CA TRP A 33 8.52 -5.06 -3.66
C TRP A 33 7.93 -4.86 -5.05
N THR A 34 8.00 -3.64 -5.56
CA THR A 34 7.58 -3.28 -6.92
C THR A 34 8.69 -2.51 -7.60
N LEU A 35 8.96 -2.82 -8.86
CA LEU A 35 9.92 -2.13 -9.71
C LEU A 35 9.17 -1.22 -10.68
N ASP A 36 9.50 0.07 -10.69
CA ASP A 36 8.87 1.09 -11.53
C ASP A 36 9.95 2.04 -12.03
N ASN A 37 10.22 2.08 -13.34
CA ASN A 37 11.20 2.97 -13.96
C ASN A 37 12.58 3.02 -13.26
N HIS A 38 13.15 1.85 -12.91
CA HIS A 38 14.41 1.69 -12.16
C HIS A 38 14.36 2.12 -10.69
N GLU A 39 13.18 2.47 -10.16
CA GLU A 39 12.97 2.68 -8.75
C GLU A 39 12.35 1.44 -8.09
N ILE A 40 12.92 1.05 -6.95
CA ILE A 40 12.35 0.00 -6.11
C ILE A 40 11.46 0.67 -5.07
N LYS A 41 10.17 0.34 -5.10
CA LYS A 41 9.20 0.74 -4.08
C LYS A 41 8.91 -0.45 -3.17
N VAL A 42 9.11 -0.28 -1.88
CA VAL A 42 8.89 -1.32 -0.85
C VAL A 42 7.83 -0.85 0.12
N LYS A 43 6.81 -1.67 0.36
CA LYS A 43 5.74 -1.36 1.32
C LYS A 43 5.35 -2.56 2.18
N PRO A 44 4.96 -2.36 3.46
CA PRO A 44 4.35 -3.42 4.25
C PRO A 44 3.08 -3.96 3.57
N ARG A 45 2.91 -5.28 3.59
CA ARG A 45 1.67 -5.91 3.16
C ARG A 45 0.61 -5.66 4.23
N LYS A 46 -0.34 -4.76 3.95
CA LYS A 46 -1.57 -4.69 4.76
C LYS A 46 -2.32 -6.02 4.66
N LYS A 47 -2.56 -6.67 5.81
CA LYS A 47 -3.61 -7.69 5.89
C LYS A 47 -4.93 -6.94 5.72
N MET A 48 -5.59 -7.07 4.57
CA MET A 48 -6.94 -6.54 4.40
C MET A 48 -7.81 -7.11 5.53
N GLN A 49 -8.25 -6.24 6.44
CA GLN A 49 -9.31 -6.58 7.37
C GLN A 49 -10.62 -6.48 6.58
N PHE A 50 -11.64 -7.29 6.88
CA PHE A 50 -12.95 -7.21 6.20
C PHE A 50 -13.52 -5.78 6.14
N LYS A 51 -13.17 -4.94 7.13
CA LYS A 51 -13.56 -3.52 7.20
C LYS A 51 -12.97 -2.67 6.07
N ASP A 52 -11.77 -2.98 5.59
CA ASP A 52 -11.12 -2.26 4.49
C ASP A 52 -11.81 -2.56 3.14
N ILE A 53 -12.47 -3.72 3.01
CA ILE A 53 -13.26 -4.09 1.82
C ILE A 53 -14.58 -3.31 1.79
N VAL A 54 -15.23 -3.13 2.95
CA VAL A 54 -16.50 -2.39 3.04
C VAL A 54 -16.30 -0.92 2.67
N GLY A 55 -15.23 -0.28 3.16
CA GLY A 55 -14.90 1.10 2.79
C GLY A 55 -14.60 1.30 1.30
N LEU A 56 -14.00 0.31 0.64
CA LEU A 56 -13.76 0.35 -0.81
C LEU A 56 -15.06 0.27 -1.63
N ILE A 57 -16.09 -0.41 -1.11
CA ILE A 57 -17.41 -0.51 -1.76
C ILE A 57 -18.20 0.79 -1.54
N GLU A 58 -18.04 1.45 -0.39
CA GLU A 58 -18.70 2.75 -0.12
C GLU A 58 -18.10 3.90 -0.95
N GLU A 59 -16.79 3.92 -1.18
CA GLU A 59 -16.14 4.89 -2.10
C GLU A 59 -16.40 4.59 -3.58
N GLY A 60 -16.83 3.35 -3.89
CA GLY A 60 -17.20 2.86 -5.21
C GLY A 60 -18.58 3.33 -5.69
N GLY A 61 -18.88 4.62 -5.54
CA GLY A 61 -19.90 5.32 -6.30
C GLY A 61 -21.34 4.86 -6.06
N ASP A 62 -22.12 5.76 -5.47
CA ASP A 62 -23.58 5.75 -5.48
C ASP A 62 -24.10 5.71 -6.94
N SER A 63 -24.13 4.51 -7.51
CA SER A 63 -24.53 4.21 -8.89
C SER A 63 -26.01 4.52 -9.11
N VAL A 64 -26.78 4.67 -8.04
CA VAL A 64 -28.19 5.08 -8.09
C VAL A 64 -28.27 6.58 -8.40
N SER A 65 -27.41 7.39 -7.81
CA SER A 65 -27.30 8.83 -8.09
C SER A 65 -26.85 9.13 -9.52
N ALA A 66 -25.91 8.35 -10.06
CA ALA A 66 -25.48 8.48 -11.46
C ALA A 66 -26.58 8.08 -12.45
N LYS A 67 -27.36 7.02 -12.18
CA LYS A 67 -28.48 6.60 -13.04
C LYS A 67 -29.64 7.60 -13.04
N LYS A 68 -29.94 8.27 -11.91
CA LYS A 68 -31.00 9.29 -11.85
C LYS A 68 -30.70 10.54 -12.67
N ARG A 69 -29.43 10.94 -12.80
CA ARG A 69 -29.00 12.09 -13.63
C ARG A 69 -29.14 11.79 -15.12
N ILE A 70 -28.65 10.64 -15.56
CA ILE A 70 -28.71 10.22 -16.98
C ILE A 70 -30.17 10.09 -17.48
N GLN A 71 -31.09 9.65 -16.62
CA GLN A 71 -32.50 9.50 -17.01
C GLN A 71 -33.25 10.84 -17.12
N ARG A 72 -32.72 11.93 -16.57
CA ARG A 72 -33.30 13.28 -16.66
C ARG A 72 -32.72 14.15 -17.78
N GLY A 73 -31.74 13.66 -18.52
CA GLY A 73 -31.23 14.34 -19.72
C GLY A 73 -30.49 15.65 -19.44
N GLU A 74 -29.70 15.70 -18.37
CA GLU A 74 -28.61 16.69 -18.21
C GLU A 74 -27.25 16.00 -18.34
#